data_AF-A0A0B2UTI5-F1
#
_entry.id   AF-A0A0B2UTI5-F1
#
_cell.length_a   1.000
_cell.length_b   1.000
_cell.length_c   1.000
_cell.angle_alpha   90.00
_cell.angle_beta   90.00
_cell.angle_gamma   90.00
#
_symmetry.space_group_name_H-M   'P 1'
#
loop_
_entity.id
_entity.type
_entity.pdbx_description
1 polymer ?
#
loop_
_entity_poly.entity_id
_entity_poly.type
_entity_poly.pdbx_seq_one_letter_code
_entity_poly.pdbx_strand_id
1 'polypeptide(L)'
;MSLRDLLNYLRLSIHHQFRELSAKTILIIANSHYNKFVRDYNSNSTGERLEMYRALKESTIATEGNVIEKIKSVFNTGRRTRRILRYNTFECPV
;
A
#
# COMPACT_ATOMS: atom_id res chain seq x y z
N MET A 1 -2.31 -11.12 9.68
CA MET A 1 -3.47 -10.32 9.22
C MET A 1 -3.65 -10.51 7.72
N SER A 2 -4.86 -10.68 7.21
CA SER A 2 -5.07 -10.91 5.78
C SER A 2 -5.07 -9.60 4.98
N LEU A 3 -4.84 -9.69 3.66
CA LEU A 3 -4.95 -8.52 2.77
C LEU A 3 -6.37 -7.93 2.78
N ARG A 4 -7.41 -8.77 2.89
CA ARG A 4 -8.80 -8.29 2.94
C ARG A 4 -9.04 -7.42 4.18
N ASP A 5 -8.55 -7.85 5.33
CA ASP A 5 -8.69 -7.10 6.59
C ASP A 5 -7.95 -5.77 6.51
N LEU A 6 -6.74 -5.78 5.95
CA LEU A 6 -5.95 -4.57 5.69
C LEU A 6 -6.68 -3.57 4.78
N LEU A 7 -7.29 -4.03 3.69
CA LEU A 7 -8.04 -3.15 2.78
C LEU A 7 -9.29 -2.59 3.45
N ASN A 8 -9.97 -3.38 4.29
CA ASN A 8 -11.10 -2.90 5.10
C ASN A 8 -10.67 -1.85 6.12
N TYR A 9 -9.57 -2.09 6.86
CA TYR A 9 -9.03 -1.10 7.78
C TYR A 9 -8.59 0.17 7.06
N LEU A 10 -7.99 0.04 5.88
CA LEU A 10 -7.60 1.19 5.08
C LEU A 10 -8.83 2.00 4.69
N ARG A 11 -9.86 1.36 4.13
CA ARG A 11 -11.12 2.00 3.74
C ARG A 11 -11.77 2.74 4.91
N LEU A 12 -11.92 2.08 6.06
CA LEU A 12 -12.52 2.66 7.26
C LEU A 12 -11.67 3.81 7.82
N SER A 13 -10.35 3.63 7.89
CA SER A 13 -9.44 4.67 8.39
C SER A 13 -9.45 5.93 7.53
N ILE A 14 -9.58 5.79 6.20
CA ILE A 14 -9.73 6.94 5.30
C ILE A 14 -11.08 7.61 5.51
N HIS A 15 -12.16 6.82 5.56
CA HIS A 15 -13.52 7.33 5.77
C HIS A 15 -13.65 8.16 7.06
N HIS A 16 -13.04 7.68 8.15
CA HIS A 16 -13.03 8.36 9.45
C HIS A 16 -11.85 9.31 9.65
N GLN A 17 -11.02 9.54 8.62
CA GLN A 17 -9.85 10.43 8.66
C GLN A 17 -8.80 10.08 9.72
N PHE A 18 -8.68 8.80 10.09
CA PHE A 18 -7.62 8.30 10.98
C PHE A 18 -6.28 8.19 10.24
N ARG A 19 -5.62 9.33 10.06
CA ARG A 19 -4.41 9.49 9.25
C ARG A 19 -3.29 8.50 9.60
N GLU A 20 -3.03 8.31 10.90
CA GLU A 20 -1.97 7.41 11.35
C GLU A 20 -2.30 5.95 11.03
N LEU A 21 -3.55 5.55 11.22
CA LEU A 21 -4.01 4.19 10.90
C LEU A 21 -3.97 3.95 9.38
N SER A 22 -4.40 4.91 8.56
CA SER A 22 -4.31 4.80 7.11
C SER A 22 -2.86 4.68 6.64
N ALA A 23 -1.94 5.48 7.21
CA ALA A 23 -0.53 5.45 6.85
C ALA A 23 0.13 4.11 7.24
N LYS A 24 -0.09 3.61 8.46
CA LYS A 24 0.41 2.30 8.91
C LYS A 24 -0.14 1.16 8.06
N THR A 25 -1.41 1.22 7.72
CA THR A 25 -2.06 0.20 6.89
C THR A 25 -1.48 0.18 5.47
N ILE A 26 -1.26 1.35 4.86
CA ILE A 26 -0.57 1.49 3.57
C ILE A 26 0.83 0.89 3.62
N LEU A 27 1.60 1.18 4.68
CA LEU A 27 2.96 0.62 4.85
C LEU A 27 2.93 -0.90 4.87
N ILE A 28 1.98 -1.52 5.59
CA ILE A 28 1.86 -2.97 5.67
C ILE A 28 1.47 -3.57 4.31
N ILE A 29 0.48 -2.98 3.62
CA ILE A 29 0.06 -3.45 2.29
C ILE A 29 1.24 -3.37 1.32
N ALA A 30 1.93 -2.23 1.27
CA ALA A 30 3.05 -2.01 0.36
C ALA A 30 4.23 -2.96 0.63
N ASN A 31 4.60 -3.20 1.88
CA ASN A 31 5.79 -4.00 2.18
C ASN A 31 5.56 -5.52 2.14
N SER A 32 4.35 -5.97 2.48
CA SER A 32 4.09 -7.39 2.76
C SER A 32 3.08 -8.02 1.79
N HIS A 33 2.23 -7.21 1.14
CA HIS A 33 1.14 -7.71 0.32
C HIS A 33 1.04 -7.11 -1.08
N TYR A 34 1.99 -6.25 -1.48
CA TYR A 34 1.88 -5.47 -2.72
C TYR A 34 1.64 -6.32 -3.97
N ASN A 35 2.40 -7.40 -4.16
CA ASN A 35 2.23 -8.27 -5.34
C ASN A 35 0.83 -8.90 -5.39
N LYS A 36 0.32 -9.35 -4.24
CA LYS A 36 -1.02 -9.90 -4.12
C LYS A 36 -2.08 -8.82 -4.37
N PHE A 37 -1.87 -7.63 -3.81
CA PHE A 37 -2.74 -6.48 -4.00
C PHE A 37 -2.86 -6.07 -5.47
N VAL A 38 -1.75 -5.93 -6.20
CA VAL A 38 -1.76 -5.56 -7.62
C VAL A 38 -2.44 -6.64 -8.47
N ARG A 39 -2.13 -7.92 -8.22
CA ARG A 39 -2.76 -9.04 -8.92
C ARG A 39 -4.26 -9.05 -8.71
N ASP A 40 -4.70 -8.94 -7.46
CA ASP A 40 -6.12 -9.01 -7.10
C ASP A 40 -6.86 -7.74 -7.61
N TYR A 41 -6.22 -6.57 -7.61
CA TYR A 41 -6.76 -5.32 -8.19
C TYR A 41 -6.94 -5.39 -9.72
N ASN A 42 -5.99 -6.00 -10.44
CA ASN A 42 -6.04 -6.16 -11.90
C ASN A 42 -6.86 -7.38 -12.36
N SER A 43 -7.35 -8.19 -11.42
CA SER A 43 -8.23 -9.31 -11.75
C SER A 43 -9.63 -8.78 -12.08
N ASN A 44 -10.40 -9.52 -12.89
CA ASN A 44 -11.84 -9.27 -13.09
C ASN A 44 -12.61 -9.57 -11.79
N SER A 45 -12.46 -8.67 -10.81
CA SER A 45 -13.12 -8.75 -9.52
C SER A 45 -14.61 -8.47 -9.68
N THR A 46 -15.43 -9.20 -8.92
CA THR A 46 -16.88 -9.03 -8.86
C THR A 46 -17.34 -8.85 -7.40
N GLY A 47 -18.55 -8.34 -7.22
CA GLY A 47 -19.18 -8.15 -5.89
C GLY A 47 -18.37 -7.25 -4.95
N GLU A 48 -18.34 -7.62 -3.67
CA GLU A 48 -17.74 -6.84 -2.57
C GLU A 48 -16.27 -6.44 -2.83
N ARG A 49 -15.50 -7.29 -3.52
CA ARG A 49 -14.09 -7.01 -3.80
C ARG A 49 -13.94 -5.89 -4.83
N LEU A 50 -14.82 -5.84 -5.84
CA LEU A 50 -14.85 -4.75 -6.82
C LEU A 50 -15.22 -3.42 -6.16
N GLU A 51 -16.23 -3.42 -5.29
CA GLU A 51 -16.66 -2.24 -4.54
C GLU A 51 -15.53 -1.71 -3.65
N MET A 52 -14.82 -2.59 -2.97
CA MET A 52 -13.67 -2.22 -2.13
C MET A 52 -12.55 -1.54 -2.94
N TYR A 53 -12.20 -2.08 -4.11
CA TYR A 53 -11.18 -1.47 -4.96
C TYR A 53 -11.64 -0.15 -5.60
N ARG A 54 -12.92 -0.02 -5.96
CA ARG A 54 -13.50 1.25 -6.42
C ARG A 54 -13.44 2.31 -5.33
N ALA A 55 -13.87 1.97 -4.12
CA ALA A 55 -13.80 2.87 -2.97
C ALA A 55 -12.36 3.34 -2.70
N LEU A 56 -11.37 2.44 -2.76
CA LEU A 56 -9.95 2.81 -2.60
C LEU A 56 -9.41 3.64 -3.76
N LYS A 57 -9.86 3.39 -5.00
CA LYS A 57 -9.48 4.18 -6.17
C LYS A 57 -10.05 5.59 -6.12
N GLU A 58 -11.25 5.76 -5.58
CA GLU A 58 -11.91 7.07 -5.42
C GLU A 58 -11.43 7.79 -4.14
N SER A 59 -10.90 7.03 -3.18
CA SER A 59 -10.37 7.57 -1.94
C SER A 59 -9.14 8.45 -2.19
N THR A 60 -9.20 9.66 -1.63
CA THR A 60 -8.05 10.57 -1.52
C THR A 60 -7.66 10.70 -0.05
N ILE A 61 -6.37 10.58 0.22
CA ILE A 61 -5.82 10.94 1.53
C ILE A 61 -5.45 12.42 1.44
N ALA A 62 -5.96 13.20 2.38
CA ALA A 62 -5.62 14.62 2.50
C ALA A 62 -4.08 14.77 2.46
N THR A 63 -3.58 15.64 1.59
CA THR A 63 -2.14 15.91 1.34
C THR A 63 -1.34 14.81 0.65
N GLU A 64 -1.85 13.58 0.52
CA GLU A 64 -1.12 12.45 -0.09
C GLU A 64 -1.68 11.97 -1.43
N GLY A 65 -2.86 12.45 -1.83
CA GLY A 65 -3.47 12.12 -3.12
C GLY A 65 -4.13 10.74 -3.13
N ASN A 66 -4.09 10.09 -4.30
CA ASN A 66 -4.76 8.81 -4.51
C ASN A 66 -4.10 7.67 -3.70
N VAL A 67 -4.92 6.88 -3.00
CA VAL A 67 -4.45 5.80 -2.11
C VAL A 67 -3.69 4.70 -2.86
N ILE A 68 -4.14 4.33 -4.05
CA ILE A 68 -3.52 3.28 -4.87
C ILE A 68 -2.11 3.73 -5.30
N GLU A 69 -1.99 4.97 -5.77
CA GLU A 69 -0.68 5.54 -6.13
C GLU A 69 0.24 5.69 -4.92
N LYS A 70 -0.30 6.01 -3.74
CA LYS A 70 0.49 6.04 -2.50
C LYS A 70 1.05 4.66 -2.14
N ILE A 71 0.23 3.60 -2.20
CA ILE A 71 0.68 2.22 -1.95
C ILE A 71 1.83 1.84 -2.90
N LYS A 72 1.68 2.15 -4.19
CA LYS A 72 2.71 1.93 -5.22
C LYS A 72 3.99 2.72 -4.95
N SER A 73 3.86 4.00 -4.59
CA SER A 73 4.99 4.87 -4.26
C SER A 73 5.79 4.36 -3.06
N VAL A 74 5.10 3.93 -1.99
CA VAL A 74 5.72 3.35 -0.80
C VAL A 74 6.45 2.05 -1.13
N PHE A 75 5.83 1.16 -1.92
CA PHE A 75 6.48 -0.09 -2.35
C PHE A 75 7.77 0.19 -3.14
N ASN A 76 7.71 1.10 -4.11
CA ASN A 76 8.86 1.46 -4.94
C ASN A 76 9.99 2.11 -4.13
N THR A 77 9.64 3.01 -3.21
CA THR A 77 10.59 3.63 -2.28
C THR A 77 11.26 2.55 -1.42
N GLY A 78 10.47 1.66 -0.81
CA GLY A 78 11.00 0.55 -0.02
C GLY A 78 11.96 -0.35 -0.81
N ARG A 79 11.63 -0.66 -2.08
CA ARG A 79 12.51 -1.43 -2.97
C ARG A 79 13.82 -0.70 -3.28
N ARG A 80 13.76 0.61 -3.56
CA ARG A 80 14.95 1.45 -3.81
C ARG A 80 15.84 1.52 -2.58
N THR A 81 15.27 1.80 -1.40
CA THR A 81 16.02 1.87 -0.14
C THR A 81 16.70 0.55 0.19
N ARG A 82 16.01 -0.60 0.06
CA ARG A 82 16.64 -1.91 0.25
C ARG A 82 17.81 -2.15 -0.70
N ARG A 83 17.73 -1.67 -1.95
CA ARG A 83 18.84 -1.78 -2.91
C ARG A 83 20.04 -0.94 -2.49
N ILE A 84 19.82 0.31 -2.05
CA ILE A 84 20.88 1.20 -1.57
C ILE A 84 21.55 0.61 -0.33
N LEU A 85 20.76 0.19 0.67
CA LEU A 85 21.29 -0.39 1.91
C LEU A 85 22.08 -1.68 1.69
N ARG A 86 21.71 -2.49 0.68
CA ARG A 86 22.49 -3.69 0.28
C ARG A 86 23.75 -3.36 -0.53
N TYR A 87 23.82 -2.19 -1.15
CA TYR A 87 25.02 -1.75 -1.88
C TYR A 87 26.10 -1.27 -0.90
N ASN A 88 25.68 -0.64 0.20
CA ASN A 88 26.59 -0.13 1.24
C ASN A 88 27.26 -1.23 2.08
N THR A 89 26.86 -2.51 1.97
CA THR A 89 27.50 -3.62 2.70
C THR A 89 28.70 -4.24 1.96
N PHE A 90 28.97 -3.88 0.70
CA PHE A 90 30.06 -4.48 -0.09
C PHE A 90 31.18 -3.50 -0.48
N GLU A 91 31.14 -2.25 -0.04
CA GLU A 91 32.20 -1.27 -0.28
C GLU A 91 32.47 -0.45 1.00
N CYS A 92 33.13 -1.09 1.96
CA CYS A 92 33.98 -0.40 2.94
C CYS A 92 35.31 -1.16 2.94
N PRO A 93 36.34 -0.68 2.20
CA PRO A 93 37.70 -1.16 2.45
C PRO A 93 38.09 -0.69 3.86
N VAL A 94 38.33 -1.67 4.74
CA VAL A 94 39.01 -1.47 6.02
C VAL A 94 40.50 -1.28 5.74
#